data_AF-A0A535TVI3-F1
#
_entry.id   AF-A0A535TVI3-F1
#
_cell.length_a   1.000
_cell.length_b   1.000
_cell.length_c   1.000
_cell.angle_alpha   90.00
_cell.angle_beta   90.00
_cell.angle_gamma   90.00
#
_symmetry.space_group_name_H-M   'P 1'
#
loop_
_entity.id
_entity.type
_entity.pdbx_description
1 polymer ?
#
loop_
_entity_poly.entity_id
_entity_poly.type
_entity_poly.pdbx_seq_one_letter_code
_entity_poly.pdbx_strand_id
1 'polypeptide(L)'
;MRRSLYLTVFVALSGIAGLFYYSHTRQATALVANHDLTVGTRIQDSDVAVRQVNPGSVGGNVLRSTDQAIGQIVSFPILEGQFVDAREVAPTKNATL
;
A
#
# COMPACT_ATOMS: atom_id res chain seq x y z
N MET A 1 -15.48 -25.29 -39.21
CA MET A 1 -14.21 -24.61 -38.85
C MET A 1 -14.38 -23.41 -37.90
N ARG A 2 -15.37 -22.51 -38.10
CA ARG A 2 -15.57 -21.31 -37.23
C ARG A 2 -15.75 -21.60 -35.74
N ARG A 3 -16.42 -22.69 -35.37
CA ARG A 3 -16.64 -23.10 -33.96
C ARG A 3 -15.36 -23.37 -33.18
N SER A 4 -14.33 -23.94 -33.83
CA SER A 4 -13.01 -24.14 -33.20
C SER A 4 -12.33 -22.81 -32.92
N LEU A 5 -12.40 -21.87 -33.86
CA LEU A 5 -11.84 -20.53 -33.72
C LEU A 5 -12.44 -19.79 -32.51
N TYR A 6 -13.77 -19.85 -32.34
CA TYR A 6 -14.44 -19.25 -31.19
C TYR A 6 -14.00 -19.88 -29.86
N LEU A 7 -13.83 -21.21 -29.80
CA LEU A 7 -13.35 -21.88 -28.60
C LEU A 7 -11.92 -21.48 -28.25
N THR A 8 -11.03 -21.41 -29.23
CA THR A 8 -9.63 -21.00 -28.99
C THR A 8 -9.55 -19.56 -28.50
N VAL A 9 -10.32 -18.64 -29.11
CA VAL A 9 -10.40 -17.24 -28.68
C VAL A 9 -10.99 -17.13 -27.27
N PHE A 10 -12.04 -17.89 -26.95
CA PHE A 10 -12.64 -17.89 -25.62
C PHE A 10 -11.67 -18.37 -24.54
N VAL A 11 -10.94 -19.46 -24.79
CA VAL A 11 -9.92 -19.98 -23.85
C VAL A 11 -8.78 -18.98 -23.67
N ALA A 12 -8.31 -18.36 -24.76
CA ALA A 12 -7.27 -17.34 -24.69
C ALA A 12 -7.73 -16.11 -23.86
N LEU A 13 -8.93 -15.59 -24.12
CA LEU A 13 -9.49 -14.46 -23.38
C LEU A 13 -9.73 -14.80 -21.90
N SER A 14 -10.20 -16.01 -21.60
CA SER A 14 -10.39 -16.48 -20.22
C SER A 14 -9.06 -16.61 -19.47
N GLY A 15 -8.01 -17.12 -20.12
CA GLY A 15 -6.66 -17.18 -19.56
C GLY A 15 -6.08 -15.80 -19.28
N ILE A 16 -6.23 -14.85 -20.22
CA ILE A 16 -5.80 -13.46 -20.06
C ILE A 16 -6.56 -12.81 -18.89
N ALA A 17 -7.89 -12.98 -18.82
CA ALA A 17 -8.69 -12.47 -17.71
C ALA A 17 -8.25 -13.05 -16.36
N GLY A 18 -7.94 -14.35 -16.30
CA GLY A 18 -7.39 -15.00 -15.12
C GLY A 18 -6.03 -14.44 -14.69
N LEU A 19 -5.14 -14.18 -15.65
CA LEU A 19 -3.84 -13.53 -15.41
C LEU A 19 -4.00 -12.12 -14.85
N PHE A 20 -4.86 -11.30 -15.48
CA PHE A 20 -5.15 -9.95 -15.00
C PHE A 20 -5.78 -9.97 -13.61
N TYR A 21 -6.72 -10.88 -13.36
CA TYR A 21 -7.30 -11.06 -12.03
C TYR A 21 -6.22 -11.43 -11.01
N TYR A 22 -5.37 -12.41 -11.31
CA TYR A 22 -4.33 -12.86 -10.39
C TYR A 22 -3.27 -11.78 -10.11
N SER A 23 -2.84 -11.05 -11.13
CA SER A 23 -1.83 -9.99 -10.98
C SER A 23 -2.38 -8.74 -10.30
N HIS A 24 -3.63 -8.36 -10.60
CA HIS A 24 -4.24 -7.13 -10.08
C HIS A 24 -4.82 -7.31 -8.68
N THR A 25 -5.41 -8.48 -8.36
CA THR A 25 -6.00 -8.75 -7.04
C THR A 25 -4.94 -8.98 -5.95
N ARG A 26 -3.70 -9.28 -6.33
CA ARG A 26 -2.57 -9.45 -5.40
C ARG A 26 -1.70 -8.20 -5.30
N GLN A 27 -2.18 -7.00 -5.61
CA GLN A 27 -1.44 -5.78 -5.30
C GLN A 27 -2.01 -5.20 -4.00
N ALA A 28 -1.22 -5.26 -2.92
CA ALA A 28 -1.58 -4.63 -1.66
C ALA A 28 -1.11 -3.19 -1.67
N THR A 29 -1.97 -2.27 -1.25
CA THR A 29 -1.56 -0.89 -0.98
C THR A 29 -0.82 -0.83 0.34
N ALA A 30 0.36 -0.21 0.30
CA ALA A 30 1.18 0.07 1.47
C ALA A 30 1.55 1.56 1.45
N LEU A 31 1.50 2.18 2.62
CA LEU A 31 1.93 3.54 2.83
C LEU A 31 3.45 3.57 3.00
N VAL A 32 4.11 4.47 2.29
CA VAL A 32 5.57 4.61 2.24
C VAL A 32 5.95 6.04 2.56
N ALA A 33 7.01 6.23 3.35
CA ALA A 33 7.56 7.56 3.63
C ALA A 33 8.24 8.14 2.38
N ASN A 34 7.90 9.38 2.04
CA ASN A 34 8.43 10.09 0.87
C ASN A 34 9.78 10.77 1.16
N HIS A 35 10.09 10.98 2.44
CA HIS A 35 11.38 11.47 2.95
C HIS A 35 11.55 10.98 4.40
N ASP A 36 12.69 11.29 5.01
CA ASP A 36 12.98 10.92 6.40
C ASP A 36 12.05 11.64 7.38
N LEU A 37 11.25 10.87 8.11
CA LEU A 37 10.31 11.34 9.12
C LEU A 37 10.94 11.19 10.50
N THR A 38 11.21 12.33 11.15
CA THR A 38 11.74 12.36 12.52
C THR A 38 10.65 12.20 13.58
N VAL A 39 11.03 11.68 14.75
CA VAL A 39 10.13 11.56 15.90
C VAL A 39 9.56 12.93 16.29
N GLY A 40 8.27 12.96 16.61
CA GLY A 40 7.55 14.18 17.00
C GLY A 40 6.99 14.98 15.81
N THR A 41 7.35 14.63 14.57
CA THR A 41 6.80 15.27 13.38
C THR A 41 5.34 14.85 13.17
N ARG A 42 4.49 15.82 12.82
CA ARG A 42 3.12 15.54 12.38
C ARG A 42 3.13 15.17 10.90
N ILE A 43 2.58 14.00 10.58
CA ILE A 43 2.52 13.48 9.21
C ILE A 43 1.55 14.33 8.38
N GLN A 44 2.04 14.81 7.24
CA GLN A 44 1.29 15.52 6.21
C GLN A 44 1.18 14.67 4.95
N ASP A 45 0.31 15.10 4.02
CA ASP A 45 0.09 14.40 2.74
C ASP A 45 1.36 14.36 1.87
N SER A 46 2.24 15.36 1.96
CA SER A 46 3.53 15.39 1.25
C SER A 46 4.55 14.36 1.74
N ASP A 47 4.37 13.89 2.98
CA ASP A 47 5.38 13.12 3.69
C ASP A 47 5.23 11.63 3.44
N VAL A 48 4.06 11.22 2.93
CA VAL A 48 3.70 9.82 2.72
C VAL A 48 3.09 9.62 1.34
N ALA A 49 3.36 8.46 0.74
CA ALA A 49 2.83 8.08 -0.56
C ALA A 49 2.26 6.66 -0.49
N VAL A 50 1.17 6.41 -1.21
CA VAL A 50 0.62 5.06 -1.35
C VAL A 50 1.32 4.35 -2.50
N ARG A 51 1.94 3.19 -2.23
CA ARG A 51 2.51 2.32 -3.25
C ARG A 51 1.80 0.98 -3.30
N GLN A 52 1.61 0.49 -4.52
CA GLN A 52 1.16 -0.88 -4.75
C GLN A 52 2.37 -1.82 -4.70
N VAL A 53 2.36 -2.73 -3.74
CA VAL A 53 3.46 -3.66 -3.49
C VAL A 53 2.94 -5.08 -3.37
N ASN A 54 3.87 -6.04 -3.44
CA ASN A 54 3.53 -7.44 -3.28
C ASN A 54 3.00 -7.68 -1.85
N PRO A 55 1.84 -8.34 -1.65
CA PRO A 55 1.26 -8.62 -0.36
C PRO A 55 2.18 -9.44 0.54
N GLY A 56 3.10 -10.23 -0.04
CA GLY A 56 4.12 -10.94 0.74
C GLY A 56 5.19 -10.03 1.37
N SER A 57 5.32 -8.80 0.90
CA SER A 57 6.28 -7.81 1.40
C SER A 57 5.67 -6.83 2.42
N VAL A 58 4.35 -6.87 2.63
CA VAL A 58 3.63 -5.97 3.53
C VAL A 58 3.46 -6.62 4.89
N GLY A 59 4.07 -6.03 5.92
CA GLY A 59 3.85 -6.43 7.30
C GLY A 59 2.39 -6.21 7.74
N GLY A 60 1.88 -7.03 8.66
CA GLY A 60 0.46 -7.00 9.05
C GLY A 60 -0.04 -5.69 9.65
N ASN A 61 0.85 -4.80 10.09
CA ASN A 61 0.49 -3.51 10.71
C ASN A 61 0.85 -2.30 9.83
N VAL A 62 1.33 -2.54 8.59
CA VAL A 62 1.61 -1.47 7.63
C VAL A 62 0.31 -0.78 7.25
N LEU A 63 0.30 0.56 7.31
CA LEU A 63 -0.84 1.37 6.92
C LEU A 63 -1.08 1.27 5.42
N ARG A 64 -2.35 1.34 5.02
CA ARG A 64 -2.75 1.13 3.60
C ARG A 64 -3.33 2.37 2.94
N SER A 65 -3.67 3.38 3.73
CA SER A 65 -4.17 4.68 3.25
C SER A 65 -3.47 5.82 3.97
N THR A 66 -3.30 6.94 3.27
CA THR A 66 -2.82 8.21 3.82
C THR A 66 -3.74 8.75 4.91
N ASP A 67 -5.07 8.55 4.79
CA ASP A 67 -6.05 8.97 5.80
C ASP A 67 -5.79 8.37 7.18
N GLN A 68 -5.14 7.20 7.23
CA GLN A 68 -4.80 6.54 8.48
C GLN A 68 -3.59 7.19 9.15
N ALA A 69 -2.70 7.86 8.41
CA ALA A 69 -1.46 8.43 8.92
C ALA A 69 -1.50 9.96 9.06
N ILE A 70 -2.23 10.66 8.18
CA ILE A 70 -2.29 12.13 8.18
C ILE A 70 -2.80 12.64 9.53
N GLY A 71 -2.07 13.61 10.09
CA GLY A 71 -2.41 14.20 11.39
C GLY A 71 -2.03 13.34 12.60
N GLN A 72 -1.43 12.16 12.40
CA GLN A 72 -0.72 11.43 13.45
C GLN A 72 0.69 11.98 13.66
N ILE A 73 1.31 11.61 14.78
CA ILE A 73 2.67 11.99 15.13
C ILE A 73 3.57 10.78 15.01
N VAL A 74 4.73 10.99 14.39
CA VAL A 74 5.79 9.98 14.27
C VAL A 74 6.36 9.67 15.66
N SER A 75 6.23 8.42 16.09
CA SER A 75 6.74 7.92 17.38
C SER A 75 8.13 7.29 17.25
N PHE A 76 8.46 6.77 16.07
CA PHE A 76 9.75 6.16 15.74
C PHE A 76 10.26 6.74 14.42
N PRO A 77 11.58 6.94 14.25
CA PRO A 77 12.11 7.51 13.02
C PRO A 77 11.87 6.55 11.84
N ILE A 78 11.32 7.08 10.75
CA ILE A 78 11.03 6.34 9.51
C ILE A 78 11.88 6.93 8.39
N LEU A 79 12.62 6.10 7.67
CA LEU A 79 13.49 6.55 6.57
C LEU A 79 12.71 6.69 5.27
N GLU A 80 13.23 7.50 4.36
CA GLU A 80 12.74 7.61 2.99
C GLU A 80 12.61 6.22 2.35
N GLY A 81 11.43 5.95 1.76
CA GLY A 81 11.14 4.69 1.08
C GLY A 81 10.75 3.53 2.00
N GLN A 82 10.76 3.71 3.33
CA GLN A 82 10.25 2.70 4.27
C GLN A 82 8.72 2.68 4.34
N PHE A 83 8.19 1.51 4.68
CA PHE A 83 6.77 1.34 4.95
C PHE A 83 6.40 1.95 6.30
N VAL A 84 5.29 2.68 6.34
CA VAL A 84 4.78 3.28 7.58
C VAL A 84 3.95 2.24 8.32
N ASP A 85 4.42 1.81 9.49
CA ASP A 85 3.70 0.89 10.38
C ASP A 85 2.83 1.67 11.38
N ALA A 86 1.65 1.14 11.71
CA ALA A 86 0.77 1.69 12.75
C ALA A 86 1.43 1.83 14.13
N ARG A 87 2.51 1.08 14.42
CA ARG A 87 3.29 1.20 15.66
C ARG A 87 4.24 2.40 15.66
N GLU A 88 4.59 2.88 14.48
CA GLU A 88 5.51 4.00 14.29
C GLU A 88 4.80 5.35 14.38
N VAL A 89 3.47 5.33 14.43
CA VAL A 89 2.63 6.52 14.49
C VAL A 89 1.75 6.49 15.73
N ALA A 90 1.59 7.64 16.37
CA ALA A 90 0.74 7.83 17.54
C ALA A 90 -0.37 8.83 17.24
N PRO A 91 -1.59 8.59 17.77
CA PRO A 91 -2.66 9.56 17.67
C PRO A 91 -2.29 10.84 18.42
N THR A 92 -2.52 11.99 17.77
CA THR A 92 -2.26 13.33 18.34
C THR A 92 -2.96 13.59 19.67
N LYS A 93 -4.02 12.84 20.01
CA LYS A 93 -4.69 12.93 21.33
C LYS A 93 -3.78 12.60 22.53
N ASN A 94 -2.67 11.90 22.33
CA ASN A 94 -1.72 11.57 23.41
C ASN A 94 -0.48 12.49 23.43
N ALA A 95 -0.44 13.55 22.61
CA ALA A 95 0.65 14.53 22.59
C ALA A 95 0.50 15.65 23.64
N THR A 96 -0.44 15.50 24.57
CA THR A 96 -0.59 16.35 25.75
C THR A 96 -0.01 15.64 26.96
N LEU A 97 1.29 15.83 27.20
CA LEU A 97 1.92 15.80 28.52
C LEU A 97 2.97 16.91 28.57
#